data_AF-A0A843ACH6-F1
#
_entry.id   AF-A0A843ACH6-F1
#
_cell.length_a   1.000
_cell.length_b   1.000
_cell.length_c   1.000
_cell.angle_alpha   90.00
_cell.angle_beta   90.00
_cell.angle_gamma   90.00
#
_symmetry.space_group_name_H-M   'P 1'
#
loop_
_entity.id
_entity.type
_entity.pdbx_description
1 polymer ?
#
loop_
_entity_poly.entity_id
_entity_poly.type
_entity_poly.pdbx_seq_one_letter_code
_entity_poly.pdbx_strand_id
1 'polypeptide(L)'
;MNIEKEYVLPVSPKCISVDHVLGLVESLYSVGGMADVSYINDVTDVDIDVLPHAIDISERLGLISYNNGDLLLTDFGKKIAMAHHLEVRDLLKEKISTLQPIKDIIKKSRDSNNILTEDEVYQILSRYYGEEEIGKALKCISMWLFFFEIAYWDYEEGVLIVRKKIQ
;
A
#
# COMPACT_ATOMS: atom_id res chain seq x y z
N MET A 1 -12.27 -9.82 22.29
CA MET A 1 -10.99 -9.97 21.56
C MET A 1 -11.28 -9.61 20.12
N ASN A 2 -11.15 -8.33 19.75
CA ASN A 2 -11.32 -7.92 18.36
C ASN A 2 -10.10 -8.44 17.61
N ILE A 3 -10.29 -9.50 16.84
CA ILE A 3 -9.31 -9.88 15.82
C ILE A 3 -9.39 -8.73 14.81
N GLU A 4 -8.42 -7.80 14.86
CA GLU A 4 -8.25 -6.85 13.76
C GLU A 4 -8.15 -7.67 12.49
N LYS A 5 -9.17 -7.55 11.63
CA LYS A 5 -9.18 -8.20 10.33
C LYS A 5 -7.92 -7.70 9.60
N GLU A 6 -7.13 -8.62 9.05
CA GLU A 6 -5.98 -8.26 8.23
C GLU A 6 -6.47 -7.44 7.05
N TYR A 7 -5.82 -6.30 6.79
CA TYR A 7 -6.20 -5.45 5.67
C TYR A 7 -5.52 -5.95 4.40
N VAL A 8 -6.32 -6.21 3.38
CA VAL A 8 -5.87 -6.69 2.06
C VAL A 8 -5.89 -5.51 1.11
N LEU A 9 -4.76 -5.25 0.45
CA LEU A 9 -4.65 -4.18 -0.54
C LEU A 9 -5.66 -4.41 -1.68
N PRO A 10 -6.52 -3.42 -1.99
CA PRO A 10 -7.45 -3.54 -3.11
C PRO A 10 -6.71 -3.48 -4.44
N VAL A 11 -7.13 -4.33 -5.38
CA VAL A 11 -6.57 -4.40 -6.75
C VAL A 11 -7.62 -4.10 -7.83
N SER A 12 -8.86 -3.86 -7.41
CA SER A 12 -10.07 -3.75 -8.23
C SER A 12 -11.03 -2.74 -7.60
N PRO A 13 -11.75 -1.91 -8.39
CA PRO A 13 -11.71 -1.86 -9.87
C PRO A 13 -10.39 -1.28 -10.40
N LYS A 14 -9.62 -0.57 -9.57
CA LYS A 14 -8.31 -0.01 -9.90
C LYS A 14 -7.25 -0.39 -8.87
N CYS A 15 -6.03 -0.55 -9.36
CA CYS A 15 -4.86 -0.69 -8.51
C CYS A 15 -4.56 0.65 -7.83
N ILE A 16 -4.57 0.67 -6.51
CA ILE A 16 -4.18 1.87 -5.76
C ILE A 16 -2.65 1.85 -5.62
N SER A 17 -1.98 2.84 -6.21
CA SER A 17 -0.53 3.00 -6.08
C SER A 17 -0.15 3.74 -4.80
N VAL A 18 1.15 3.73 -4.50
CA VAL A 18 1.70 4.55 -3.42
C VAL A 18 1.43 6.03 -3.65
N ASP A 19 1.50 6.48 -4.91
CA ASP A 19 1.28 7.89 -5.28
C ASP A 19 -0.14 8.36 -4.97
N HIS A 20 -1.16 7.49 -5.10
CA HIS A 20 -2.52 7.86 -4.69
C HIS A 20 -2.63 8.14 -3.19
N VAL A 21 -1.95 7.32 -2.37
CA VAL A 21 -1.91 7.50 -0.90
C VAL A 21 -1.13 8.75 -0.53
N LEU A 22 0.05 8.95 -1.12
CA LEU A 22 0.86 10.14 -0.85
C LEU A 22 0.18 11.42 -1.34
N GLY A 23 -0.42 11.39 -2.53
CA GLY A 23 -1.16 12.52 -3.08
C GLY A 23 -2.35 12.92 -2.23
N LEU A 24 -3.08 11.97 -1.63
CA LEU A 24 -4.13 12.27 -0.65
C LEU A 24 -3.56 12.97 0.59
N VAL A 25 -2.48 12.43 1.15
CA VAL A 25 -1.81 12.98 2.35
C VAL A 25 -1.28 14.40 2.09
N GLU A 26 -0.64 14.63 0.95
CA GLU A 26 -0.14 15.94 0.52
C GLU A 26 -1.27 16.93 0.28
N SER A 27 -2.36 16.49 -0.34
CA SER A 27 -3.53 17.33 -0.60
C SER A 27 -4.18 17.76 0.70
N LEU A 28 -4.38 16.81 1.63
CA LEU A 28 -4.91 17.10 2.96
C LEU A 28 -3.98 18.05 3.75
N TYR A 29 -2.66 17.89 3.61
CA TYR A 29 -1.68 18.80 4.21
C TYR A 29 -1.78 20.22 3.67
N SER A 30 -1.93 20.36 2.34
CA SER A 30 -1.99 21.67 1.68
C SER A 30 -3.19 22.52 2.08
N VAL A 31 -4.29 21.88 2.53
CA VAL A 31 -5.52 22.54 2.95
C VAL A 31 -5.61 22.71 4.48
N GLY A 32 -4.51 22.48 5.21
CA GLY A 32 -4.42 22.70 6.66
C GLY A 32 -4.57 21.44 7.51
N GLY A 33 -4.61 20.26 6.90
CA GLY A 33 -4.62 18.96 7.58
C GLY A 33 -5.99 18.43 7.99
N MET A 34 -7.07 19.12 7.62
CA MET A 34 -8.44 18.68 7.85
C MET A 34 -9.35 19.14 6.72
N ALA A 35 -10.16 18.23 6.18
CA ALA A 35 -11.16 18.55 5.16
C ALA A 35 -12.22 17.46 5.09
N ASP A 36 -13.41 17.81 4.60
CA ASP A 36 -14.40 16.80 4.22
C ASP A 36 -13.99 16.09 2.91
N VAL A 37 -14.46 14.86 2.73
CA VAL A 37 -14.14 14.03 1.55
C VAL A 37 -14.59 14.68 0.24
N SER A 38 -15.70 15.43 0.24
CA SER A 38 -16.21 16.06 -0.99
C SER A 38 -15.26 17.17 -1.45
N TYR A 39 -14.80 17.99 -0.52
CA TYR A 39 -13.80 19.02 -0.80
C TYR A 39 -12.49 18.41 -1.31
N ILE A 40 -12.01 17.32 -0.70
CA ILE A 40 -10.81 16.62 -1.18
C ILE A 40 -10.99 16.07 -2.59
N ASN A 41 -12.16 15.49 -2.89
CA ASN A 41 -12.48 15.01 -4.22
C ASN A 41 -12.42 16.14 -5.26
N ASP A 42 -12.95 17.31 -4.93
CA ASP A 42 -12.96 18.48 -5.83
C ASP A 42 -11.55 19.04 -6.10
N VAL A 43 -10.63 18.99 -5.13
CA VAL A 43 -9.28 19.57 -5.28
C VAL A 43 -8.23 18.58 -5.80
N THR A 44 -8.46 17.28 -5.67
CA THR A 44 -7.46 16.26 -6.05
C THR A 44 -7.55 15.83 -7.52
N ASP A 45 -8.65 16.12 -8.22
CA ASP A 45 -8.96 15.62 -9.58
C ASP A 45 -8.72 14.10 -9.72
N VAL A 46 -8.77 13.38 -8.59
CA VAL A 46 -8.58 11.94 -8.51
C VAL A 46 -9.89 11.28 -8.90
N ASP A 47 -9.80 10.19 -9.65
CA ASP A 47 -10.97 9.42 -10.03
C ASP A 47 -11.77 9.00 -8.78
N ILE A 48 -13.10 9.16 -8.84
CA ILE A 48 -14.03 8.85 -7.75
C ILE A 48 -13.91 7.39 -7.27
N ASP A 49 -13.48 6.48 -8.14
CA ASP A 49 -13.27 5.07 -7.82
C ASP A 49 -11.95 4.81 -7.05
N VAL A 50 -11.05 5.79 -6.96
CA VAL A 50 -9.72 5.67 -6.32
C VAL A 50 -9.74 6.23 -4.90
N LEU A 51 -10.42 7.35 -4.70
CA LEU A 51 -10.36 8.10 -3.43
C LEU A 51 -10.81 7.28 -2.20
N PRO A 52 -11.94 6.53 -2.22
CA PRO A 52 -12.36 5.73 -1.07
C PRO A 52 -11.30 4.70 -0.66
N HIS A 53 -10.68 4.04 -1.64
CA HIS A 53 -9.63 3.06 -1.36
C HIS A 53 -8.33 3.70 -0.88
N ALA A 54 -7.97 4.87 -1.40
CA ALA A 54 -6.83 5.63 -0.91
C ALA A 54 -7.02 6.09 0.54
N ILE A 55 -8.25 6.49 0.92
CA ILE A 55 -8.63 6.81 2.30
C ILE A 55 -8.45 5.58 3.20
N ASP A 56 -9.02 4.43 2.83
CA ASP A 56 -8.93 3.19 3.61
C ASP A 56 -7.47 2.77 3.86
N ILE A 57 -6.62 2.80 2.83
CA ILE A 57 -5.19 2.46 2.97
C ILE A 57 -4.50 3.50 3.86
N SER A 58 -4.77 4.78 3.66
CA SER A 58 -4.15 5.86 4.42
C SER A 58 -4.50 5.80 5.92
N GLU A 59 -5.75 5.47 6.23
CA GLU A 59 -6.20 5.24 7.60
C GLU A 59 -5.52 4.01 8.20
N ARG A 60 -5.45 2.91 7.44
CA ARG A 60 -4.79 1.68 7.90
C ARG A 60 -3.29 1.87 8.16
N LEU A 61 -2.63 2.72 7.39
CA LEU A 61 -1.23 3.11 7.60
C LEU A 61 -1.08 4.13 8.76
N GLY A 62 -2.18 4.66 9.29
CA GLY A 62 -2.20 5.65 10.36
C GLY A 62 -1.75 7.04 9.91
N LEU A 63 -1.95 7.36 8.63
CA LEU A 63 -1.63 8.67 8.03
C LEU A 63 -2.76 9.67 8.23
N ILE A 64 -3.99 9.16 8.24
CA ILE A 64 -5.19 9.93 8.49
C ILE A 64 -6.07 9.22 9.52
N SER A 65 -7.04 9.95 10.05
CA SER A 65 -8.26 9.41 10.66
C SER A 65 -9.45 9.82 9.81
N TYR A 66 -10.37 8.90 9.58
CA TYR A 66 -11.63 9.16 8.89
C TYR A 66 -12.78 9.07 9.89
N ASN A 67 -13.63 10.10 9.93
CA ASN A 67 -14.81 10.10 10.80
C ASN A 67 -15.97 10.84 10.13
N ASN A 68 -17.07 10.15 9.87
CA ASN A 68 -18.32 10.72 9.37
C ASN A 68 -18.18 11.66 8.16
N GLY A 69 -17.28 11.35 7.22
CA GLY A 69 -17.05 12.18 6.02
C GLY A 69 -15.91 13.18 6.15
N ASP A 70 -15.32 13.33 7.35
CA ASP A 70 -14.18 14.20 7.59
C ASP A 70 -12.87 13.40 7.61
N LEU A 71 -11.84 13.95 6.98
CA LEU A 71 -10.48 13.44 6.96
C LEU A 71 -9.60 14.35 7.82
N LEU A 72 -8.82 13.74 8.72
CA LEU A 72 -7.86 14.45 9.57
C LEU A 72 -6.47 13.84 9.42
N LEU A 73 -5.46 14.65 9.12
CA LEU A 73 -4.06 14.21 9.15
C LEU A 73 -3.63 13.88 10.58
N THR A 74 -3.04 12.68 10.76
CA THR A 74 -2.34 12.34 12.00
C THR A 74 -0.97 13.03 12.04
N ASP A 75 -0.32 13.04 13.20
CA ASP A 75 1.06 13.54 13.30
C ASP A 75 2.04 12.73 12.44
N PHE A 76 1.78 11.43 12.29
CA PHE A 76 2.55 10.59 11.38
C PHE A 76 2.30 10.95 9.92
N GLY A 77 1.04 11.19 9.52
CA GLY A 77 0.71 11.67 8.18
C GLY A 77 1.35 13.02 7.86
N LYS A 78 1.34 13.97 8.80
CA LYS A 78 2.06 15.26 8.64
C LYS A 78 3.56 15.06 8.43
N LYS A 79 4.18 14.16 9.20
CA LYS A 79 5.60 13.81 9.01
C LYS A 79 5.85 13.29 7.59
N ILE A 80 5.00 12.39 7.10
CA ILE A 80 5.10 11.85 5.73
C ILE A 80 4.94 12.96 4.68
N ALA A 81 3.94 13.84 4.82
CA ALA A 81 3.70 14.95 3.89
C ALA A 81 4.88 15.93 3.75
N MET A 82 5.68 16.06 4.81
CA MET A 82 6.83 16.96 4.85
C MET A 82 8.16 16.28 4.48
N ALA A 83 8.20 14.96 4.50
CA ALA A 83 9.43 14.19 4.33
C ALA A 83 9.85 14.12 2.86
N HIS A 84 11.16 14.01 2.61
CA HIS A 84 11.66 13.72 1.28
C HIS A 84 11.37 12.27 0.88
N HIS A 85 11.28 12.00 -0.42
CA HIS A 85 10.90 10.69 -0.98
C HIS A 85 11.67 9.48 -0.39
N LEU A 86 12.99 9.61 -0.15
CA LEU A 86 13.78 8.54 0.47
C LEU A 86 13.37 8.28 1.92
N GLU A 87 13.06 9.33 2.67
CA GLU A 87 12.62 9.22 4.07
C GLU A 87 11.20 8.65 4.16
N VAL A 88 10.28 9.06 3.27
CA VAL A 88 8.92 8.50 3.19
C VAL A 88 8.97 6.99 3.01
N ARG A 89 9.85 6.52 2.12
CA ARG A 89 10.04 5.09 1.87
C ARG A 89 10.40 4.35 3.14
N ASP A 90 11.41 4.82 3.87
CA ASP A 90 11.89 4.15 5.07
C ASP A 90 10.84 4.22 6.20
N LEU A 91 10.15 5.35 6.37
CA LEU A 91 9.13 5.55 7.40
C LEU A 91 7.88 4.68 7.20
N LEU A 92 7.48 4.42 5.95
CA LEU A 92 6.28 3.63 5.65
C LEU A 92 6.55 2.14 5.47
N LYS A 93 7.81 1.75 5.21
CA LYS A 93 8.18 0.36 4.88
C LYS A 93 7.70 -0.65 5.92
N GLU A 94 7.84 -0.34 7.21
CA GLU A 94 7.39 -1.23 8.29
C GLU A 94 5.87 -1.40 8.28
N LYS A 95 5.13 -0.30 8.14
CA LYS A 95 3.66 -0.28 8.14
C LYS A 95 3.10 -1.03 6.94
N ILE A 96 3.63 -0.78 5.74
CA ILE A 96 3.17 -1.47 4.53
C ILE A 96 3.47 -2.98 4.56
N SER A 97 4.57 -3.38 5.22
CA SER A 97 4.94 -4.79 5.42
C SER A 97 3.96 -5.56 6.30
N THR A 98 3.01 -4.87 6.95
CA THR A 98 1.93 -5.49 7.72
C THR A 98 0.67 -5.76 6.92
N LEU A 99 0.53 -5.17 5.72
CA LEU A 99 -0.65 -5.34 4.88
C LEU A 99 -0.57 -6.62 4.06
N GLN A 100 -1.72 -7.25 3.81
CA GLN A 100 -1.80 -8.40 2.92
C GLN A 100 -1.95 -7.94 1.46
N PRO A 101 -1.37 -8.67 0.50
CA PRO A 101 -0.60 -9.92 0.62
C PRO A 101 0.90 -9.72 0.89
N ILE A 102 1.38 -8.49 1.06
CA ILE A 102 2.82 -8.18 1.23
C ILE A 102 3.41 -8.92 2.43
N LYS A 103 2.68 -8.93 3.55
CA LYS A 103 3.06 -9.66 4.77
C LYS A 103 3.27 -11.15 4.50
N ASP A 104 2.38 -11.79 3.76
CA ASP A 104 2.50 -13.21 3.40
C ASP A 104 3.66 -13.48 2.44
N ILE A 105 3.91 -12.60 1.48
CA ILE A 105 5.08 -12.66 0.59
C ILE A 105 6.37 -12.62 1.40
N ILE A 106 6.50 -11.65 2.30
CA ILE A 106 7.67 -11.52 3.18
C ILE A 106 7.81 -12.79 4.04
N LYS A 107 6.73 -13.26 4.65
CA LYS A 107 6.75 -14.45 5.51
C LYS A 107 7.20 -15.69 4.75
N LYS A 108 6.59 -15.98 3.60
CA LYS A 108 6.91 -17.16 2.76
C LYS A 108 8.34 -17.08 2.24
N SER A 109 8.84 -15.90 1.91
CA SER A 109 10.23 -15.72 1.43
C SER A 109 11.28 -16.12 2.47
N ARG A 110 11.00 -15.97 3.78
CA ARG A 110 11.94 -16.36 4.85
C ARG A 110 12.23 -17.86 4.86
N ASP A 111 11.25 -18.67 4.44
CA ASP A 111 11.39 -20.13 4.33
C ASP A 111 12.10 -20.57 3.04
N SER A 112 12.22 -19.67 2.05
CA SER A 112 12.77 -19.93 0.72
C SER A 112 14.06 -19.13 0.43
N ASN A 113 14.88 -18.85 1.45
CA ASN A 113 16.12 -18.05 1.33
C ASN A 113 15.92 -16.67 0.66
N ASN A 114 14.75 -16.08 0.85
CA ASN A 114 14.28 -14.81 0.26
C ASN A 114 14.08 -14.83 -1.26
N ILE A 115 13.95 -16.00 -1.88
CA ILE A 115 13.67 -16.15 -3.31
C ILE A 115 12.34 -16.89 -3.43
N LEU A 116 11.41 -16.35 -4.20
CA LEU A 116 10.12 -16.98 -4.50
C LEU A 116 9.97 -17.16 -5.99
N THR A 117 9.48 -18.32 -6.43
CA THR A 117 9.11 -18.50 -7.84
C THR A 117 7.84 -17.71 -8.17
N GLU A 118 7.61 -17.45 -9.46
CA GLU A 118 6.35 -16.85 -9.91
C GLU A 118 5.12 -17.65 -9.44
N ASP A 119 5.17 -18.98 -9.52
CA ASP A 119 4.12 -19.88 -9.03
C ASP A 119 3.86 -19.73 -7.52
N GLU A 120 4.92 -19.58 -6.72
CA GLU A 120 4.78 -19.35 -5.28
C GLU A 120 4.12 -18.00 -4.99
N VAL A 121 4.47 -16.95 -5.73
CA VAL A 121 3.81 -15.63 -5.60
C VAL A 121 2.34 -15.74 -6.03
N TYR A 122 2.05 -16.41 -7.14
CA TYR A 122 0.68 -16.66 -7.61
C TYR A 122 -0.17 -17.38 -6.55
N GLN A 123 0.38 -18.43 -5.93
CA GLN A 123 -0.28 -19.19 -4.86
C GLN A 123 -0.56 -18.35 -3.60
N ILE A 124 0.21 -17.29 -3.34
CA ILE A 124 -0.08 -16.35 -2.26
C ILE A 124 -1.22 -15.43 -2.69
N LEU A 125 -1.15 -14.83 -3.88
CA LEU A 125 -2.16 -13.90 -4.38
C LEU A 125 -3.54 -14.54 -4.54
N SER A 126 -3.60 -15.81 -4.96
CA SER A 126 -4.86 -16.55 -5.14
C SER A 126 -5.64 -16.80 -3.84
N ARG A 127 -5.02 -16.57 -2.66
CA ARG A 127 -5.71 -16.61 -1.36
C ARG A 127 -6.57 -15.37 -1.11
N TYR A 128 -6.28 -14.28 -1.83
CA TYR A 128 -6.87 -12.96 -1.61
C TYR A 128 -7.72 -12.49 -2.78
N TYR A 129 -7.38 -12.91 -4.01
CA TYR A 129 -7.97 -12.42 -5.24
C TYR A 129 -8.48 -13.57 -6.11
N GLY A 130 -9.55 -13.30 -6.87
CA GLY A 130 -10.09 -14.26 -7.85
C GLY A 130 -9.12 -14.48 -9.01
N GLU A 131 -9.22 -15.64 -9.67
CA GLU A 131 -8.31 -16.07 -10.75
C GLU A 131 -8.14 -15.01 -11.86
N GLU A 132 -9.25 -14.37 -12.24
CA GLU A 132 -9.31 -13.29 -13.24
C GLU A 132 -8.59 -11.99 -12.82
N GLU A 133 -8.35 -11.80 -11.51
CA GLU A 133 -7.72 -10.61 -10.95
C GLU A 133 -6.24 -10.82 -10.61
N ILE A 134 -5.74 -12.07 -10.59
CA ILE A 134 -4.39 -12.36 -10.13
C ILE A 134 -3.33 -11.63 -10.95
N GLY A 135 -3.49 -11.51 -12.27
CA GLY A 135 -2.57 -10.75 -13.11
C GLY A 135 -2.51 -9.26 -12.73
N LYS A 136 -3.67 -8.66 -12.40
CA LYS A 136 -3.76 -7.27 -11.90
C LYS A 136 -3.15 -7.15 -10.52
N ALA A 137 -3.43 -8.12 -9.64
CA ALA A 137 -2.87 -8.17 -8.30
C ALA A 137 -1.34 -8.26 -8.33
N LEU A 138 -0.78 -9.13 -9.17
CA LEU A 138 0.66 -9.28 -9.34
C LEU A 138 1.30 -7.93 -9.70
N LYS A 139 0.72 -7.21 -10.67
CA LYS A 139 1.19 -5.88 -11.06
C LYS A 139 1.05 -4.87 -9.90
N CYS A 140 -0.12 -4.79 -9.28
CA CYS A 140 -0.40 -3.85 -8.18
C CYS A 140 0.56 -4.06 -7.02
N ILE A 141 0.63 -5.28 -6.51
CA ILE A 141 1.46 -5.64 -5.36
C ILE A 141 2.95 -5.47 -5.68
N SER A 142 3.39 -5.78 -6.90
CA SER A 142 4.76 -5.51 -7.33
C SER A 142 5.11 -4.02 -7.26
N MET A 143 4.19 -3.11 -7.62
CA MET A 143 4.44 -1.66 -7.49
C MET A 143 4.76 -1.27 -6.05
N TRP A 144 3.97 -1.76 -5.08
CA TRP A 144 4.22 -1.52 -3.66
C TRP A 144 5.53 -2.12 -3.19
N LEU A 145 5.81 -3.38 -3.53
CA LEU A 145 7.04 -4.07 -3.16
C LEU A 145 8.29 -3.33 -3.67
N PHE A 146 8.22 -2.76 -4.88
CA PHE A 146 9.37 -2.12 -5.53
C PHE A 146 9.58 -0.72 -5.03
N PHE A 147 8.51 0.05 -4.89
CA PHE A 147 8.57 1.40 -4.32
C PHE A 147 9.23 1.39 -2.94
N PHE A 148 8.86 0.42 -2.09
CA PHE A 148 9.41 0.30 -0.73
C PHE A 148 10.72 -0.50 -0.63
N GLU A 149 11.31 -0.89 -1.77
CA GLU A 149 12.48 -1.77 -1.81
C GLU A 149 12.34 -3.00 -0.88
N ILE A 150 11.15 -3.60 -0.88
CA ILE A 150 10.87 -4.83 -0.15
C ILE A 150 11.32 -6.03 -0.99
N ALA A 151 11.06 -5.98 -2.29
CA ALA A 151 11.46 -7.03 -3.23
C ALA A 151 11.76 -6.44 -4.62
N TYR A 152 12.26 -7.27 -5.53
CA TYR A 152 12.38 -6.97 -6.96
C TYR A 152 12.24 -8.27 -7.78
N TRP A 153 11.78 -8.18 -9.03
CA TRP A 153 11.80 -9.31 -9.97
C TRP A 153 13.19 -9.45 -10.59
N ASP A 154 13.73 -10.67 -10.50
CA ASP A 154 14.74 -11.14 -11.44
C ASP A 154 14.01 -11.76 -12.64
N TYR A 155 13.97 -11.02 -13.75
CA TYR A 155 13.23 -11.42 -14.94
C TYR A 155 13.95 -12.48 -15.76
N GLU A 156 15.27 -12.65 -15.59
CA GLU A 156 16.02 -13.71 -16.27
C GLU A 156 15.73 -15.06 -15.63
N GLU A 157 15.69 -15.09 -14.30
CA GLU A 157 15.44 -16.29 -13.52
C GLU A 157 13.94 -16.55 -13.23
N GLY A 158 13.07 -15.57 -13.46
CA GLY A 158 11.63 -15.69 -13.21
C GLY A 158 11.27 -15.78 -11.72
N VAL A 159 12.02 -15.09 -10.88
CA VAL A 159 11.88 -15.16 -9.41
C VAL A 159 11.76 -13.78 -8.77
N LEU A 160 10.97 -13.71 -7.69
CA LEU A 160 10.87 -12.53 -6.84
C LEU A 160 11.92 -12.66 -5.72
N ILE A 161 12.84 -11.70 -5.67
CA ILE A 161 13.88 -11.64 -4.64
C ILE A 161 13.45 -10.64 -3.57
N VAL A 162 13.18 -11.12 -2.36
CA VAL A 162 12.84 -10.31 -1.19
C VAL A 162 14.12 -9.84 -0.50
N ARG A 163 14.20 -8.56 -0.14
CA ARG A 163 15.40 -7.97 0.46
C ARG A 163 15.51 -8.39 1.93
N LYS A 164 16.70 -8.82 2.34
CA LYS A 164 17.02 -9.29 3.71
C LYS A 164 16.87 -8.22 4.81
N LYS A 165 16.77 -6.94 4.46
CA LYS A 165 16.57 -5.82 5.40
C LYS A 165 15.13 -5.32 5.35
N ILE A 166 14.32 -5.91 6.22
CA ILE A 166 13.21 -5.19 6.83
C ILE A 166 13.66 -5.09 8.29
N GLN A 167 14.41 -4.02 8.58
CA GLN A 167 14.84 -3.72 9.94
C GLN A 167 13.63 -3.30 10.75
#